data_AF-A0A954EMG5-F1
#
_entry.id   AF-A0A954EMG5-F1
#
_cell.length_a   1.000
_cell.length_b   1.000
_cell.length_c   1.000
_cell.angle_alpha   90.00
_cell.angle_beta   90.00
_cell.angle_gamma   90.00
#
_symmetry.space_group_name_H-M   'P 1'
#
loop_
_entity.id
_entity.type
_entity.pdbx_description
1 polymer ?
#
loop_
_entity_poly.entity_id
_entity_poly.type
_entity_poly.pdbx_seq_one_letter_code
_entity_poly.pdbx_strand_id
1 'polypeptide(L)'
;MAQRRVPKYALHKGTGQARVRIEGKDIWLGKYGTPESMERYAKAVSDWQQATVEQPAEVTFGQLSILYKQHAKSHYRKNGKVTTEYGLVCYALKWMNKVARKVQLPSISPRHLTAF
;
A
#
# COMPACT_ATOMS: atom_id res chain seq x y z
N MET A 1 -19.58 4.94 -2.70
CA MET A 1 -18.81 4.18 -1.69
C MET A 1 -18.97 2.70 -1.99
N ALA A 2 -17.93 1.99 -2.43
CA ALA A 2 -18.02 0.54 -2.61
C ALA A 2 -18.05 -0.12 -1.21
N GLN A 3 -19.17 -0.72 -0.83
CA GLN A 3 -19.29 -1.38 0.47
C GLN A 3 -18.41 -2.65 0.46
N ARG A 4 -17.38 -2.67 1.32
CA ARG A 4 -16.52 -3.84 1.50
C ARG A 4 -17.40 -5.03 1.92
N ARG A 5 -17.44 -6.08 1.09
CA ARG A 5 -18.19 -7.30 1.41
C ARG A 5 -17.49 -8.03 2.55
N VAL A 6 -18.26 -8.38 3.58
CA VAL A 6 -17.75 -9.13 4.73
C VAL A 6 -17.11 -10.44 4.23
N PRO A 7 -15.87 -10.76 4.63
CA PRO A 7 -15.20 -12.00 4.28
C PRO A 7 -16.03 -13.22 4.67
N LYS A 8 -16.13 -14.20 3.77
CA LYS A 8 -16.96 -15.39 4.00
C LYS A 8 -16.24 -16.41 4.90
N TYR A 9 -16.91 -16.85 5.95
CA TYR A 9 -16.55 -18.06 6.69
C TYR A 9 -16.79 -19.30 5.81
N ALA A 10 -15.74 -20.07 5.53
CA ALA A 10 -15.78 -21.18 4.60
C ALA A 10 -15.18 -22.47 5.18
N LEU A 11 -15.79 -23.61 4.85
CA LEU A 11 -15.25 -24.93 5.14
C LEU A 11 -14.24 -25.34 4.06
N HIS A 12 -13.05 -25.76 4.48
CA HIS A 12 -12.13 -26.50 3.63
C HIS A 12 -12.46 -28.00 3.68
N LYS A 13 -13.03 -28.51 2.58
CA LYS A 13 -13.54 -29.89 2.50
C LYS A 13 -12.48 -30.96 2.78
N GLY A 14 -11.23 -30.73 2.37
CA GLY A 14 -10.16 -31.73 2.51
C GLY A 14 -9.65 -31.92 3.94
N THR A 15 -9.75 -30.90 4.80
CA THR A 15 -9.19 -30.95 6.17
C THR A 15 -10.23 -30.78 7.26
N GLY A 16 -11.49 -30.46 6.92
CA GLY A 16 -12.54 -30.16 7.91
C GLY A 16 -12.33 -28.82 8.64
N GLN A 17 -11.36 -28.01 8.21
CA GLN A 17 -11.02 -26.76 8.88
C GLN A 17 -11.83 -25.59 8.32
N ALA A 18 -12.17 -24.65 9.20
CA ALA A 18 -12.67 -23.35 8.84
C ALA A 18 -11.55 -22.44 8.32
N ARG A 19 -11.88 -21.66 7.29
CA ARG A 19 -11.01 -20.63 6.76
C ARG A 19 -11.82 -19.38 6.40
N VAL A 20 -11.15 -18.23 6.41
CA VAL A 20 -11.65 -16.97 5.87
C VAL A 20 -10.60 -16.38 4.94
N ARG A 21 -11.02 -15.81 3.81
CA ARG A 21 -10.10 -15.19 2.83
C ARG A 21 -10.15 -13.68 2.96
N ILE A 22 -9.04 -13.08 3.36
CA ILE A 22 -8.89 -11.63 3.59
C ILE A 22 -7.69 -11.16 2.79
N GLU A 23 -7.87 -10.14 1.94
CA GLU A 23 -6.79 -9.55 1.11
C GLU A 23 -5.96 -10.57 0.30
N GLY A 24 -6.62 -11.62 -0.20
CA GLY A 24 -5.97 -12.68 -0.98
C GLY A 24 -5.24 -13.75 -0.16
N LYS A 25 -5.22 -13.63 1.18
CA LYS A 25 -4.65 -14.61 2.11
C LYS A 25 -5.75 -15.45 2.76
N ASP A 26 -5.51 -16.75 2.87
CA ASP A 26 -6.40 -17.68 3.59
C ASP A 26 -5.95 -17.78 5.06
N ILE A 27 -6.84 -17.43 5.99
CA ILE A 27 -6.62 -17.52 7.44
C ILE A 27 -7.35 -18.76 7.95
N TRP A 28 -6.63 -19.67 8.59
CA TRP A 28 -7.18 -20.90 9.18
C TRP A 28 -7.69 -20.64 10.59
N LEU A 29 -8.94 -21.01 10.84
CA LEU A 29 -9.66 -20.70 12.07
C LEU A 29 -9.74 -21.92 13.01
N GLY A 30 -9.31 -23.10 12.55
CA GLY A 30 -9.43 -24.36 13.30
C GLY A 30 -10.59 -25.21 12.78
N LYS A 31 -11.12 -26.12 13.61
CA LYS A 31 -12.17 -27.05 13.18
C LYS A 31 -13.47 -26.33 12.87
N TYR A 32 -14.06 -26.60 11.71
CA TYR A 32 -15.26 -25.92 11.25
C TYR A 32 -16.46 -26.13 12.18
N GLY A 33 -17.12 -25.03 12.52
CA GLY A 33 -18.38 -25.02 13.28
C GLY A 33 -18.18 -25.10 14.79
N THR A 34 -16.94 -24.99 15.27
CA THR A 34 -16.64 -24.93 16.70
C THR A 34 -16.77 -23.50 17.23
N PRO A 35 -17.10 -23.32 18.53
CA PRO A 35 -17.13 -21.99 19.15
C PRO A 35 -15.80 -21.23 18.98
N GLU A 36 -14.69 -21.94 19.14
CA GLU A 36 -13.34 -21.40 18.95
C GLU A 36 -13.10 -20.88 17.52
N SER A 37 -13.54 -21.63 16.50
CA SER A 37 -13.42 -21.17 15.10
C SER A 37 -14.29 -19.95 14.78
N MET A 38 -15.43 -19.82 15.45
CA MET A 38 -16.34 -18.68 15.29
C MET A 38 -15.82 -17.44 16.01
N GLU A 39 -15.22 -17.59 17.20
CA GLU A 39 -14.57 -16.50 17.92
C GLU A 39 -13.37 -15.96 17.13
N ARG A 40 -12.52 -16.84 16.60
CA ARG A 40 -11.41 -16.45 15.71
C ARG A 40 -11.90 -15.78 14.43
N TYR A 41 -13.04 -16.24 13.88
CA TYR A 41 -13.66 -15.58 12.73
C TYR A 41 -14.14 -14.16 13.08
N ALA A 42 -14.85 -14.00 14.20
CA ALA A 42 -15.33 -12.71 14.66
C ALA A 42 -14.17 -11.73 14.88
N LYS A 43 -13.08 -12.21 15.49
CA LYS A 43 -11.84 -11.44 15.65
C LYS A 43 -11.23 -11.05 14.30
N ALA A 44 -11.05 -12.00 13.38
CA ALA A 44 -10.46 -11.74 12.06
C ALA A 44 -11.31 -10.75 11.23
N VAL A 45 -12.64 -10.81 11.33
CA VAL A 45 -13.55 -9.87 10.67
C VAL A 45 -13.49 -8.50 11.35
N SER A 46 -13.42 -8.44 12.68
CA SER A 46 -13.26 -7.18 13.43
C SER A 46 -11.95 -6.49 13.09
N ASP A 47 -10.84 -7.23 13.09
CA ASP A 47 -9.52 -6.74 12.69
C ASP A 47 -9.54 -6.24 11.24
N TRP A 48 -10.21 -6.95 10.33
CA TRP A 48 -10.36 -6.51 8.93
C TRP A 48 -11.27 -5.29 8.77
N GLN A 49 -12.28 -5.12 9.61
CA GLN A 49 -13.13 -3.92 9.64
C GLN A 49 -12.38 -2.71 10.21
N GLN A 50 -11.58 -2.93 11.25
CA GLN A 50 -10.76 -1.92 11.93
C GLN A 50 -9.45 -1.62 11.21
N ALA A 51 -9.02 -2.51 10.30
CA ALA A 51 -8.04 -2.22 9.27
C ALA A 51 -8.62 -1.15 8.33
N THR A 52 -8.66 0.07 8.86
CA THR A 52 -8.48 1.29 8.11
C THR A 52 -7.38 0.96 7.12
N VAL A 53 -7.70 1.02 5.82
CA VAL A 53 -6.66 1.24 4.82
C VAL A 53 -5.86 2.37 5.43
N GLU A 54 -4.63 2.13 5.88
CA GLU A 54 -3.77 3.24 6.28
C GLU A 54 -3.89 4.20 5.12
N GLN A 55 -4.65 5.29 5.33
CA GLN A 55 -4.81 6.26 4.27
C GLN A 55 -3.37 6.66 4.04
N PRO A 56 -2.83 6.43 2.83
CA PRO A 56 -1.44 6.77 2.57
C PRO A 56 -1.33 8.20 3.07
N ALA A 57 -0.45 8.41 4.05
CA ALA A 57 -0.29 9.70 4.72
C ALA A 57 -0.42 10.76 3.63
N GLU A 58 -1.28 11.77 3.82
CA GLU A 58 -1.63 12.77 2.80
C GLU A 58 -0.36 13.52 2.35
N VAL A 59 0.44 12.84 1.54
CA VAL A 59 1.77 13.19 1.15
C VAL A 59 1.60 13.62 -0.28
N THR A 60 1.83 14.90 -0.46
CA THR A 60 1.92 15.48 -1.79
C THR A 60 3.17 14.94 -2.50
N PHE A 61 3.14 14.92 -3.84
CA PHE A 61 4.35 14.63 -4.61
C PHE A 61 5.53 15.51 -4.19
N GLY A 62 5.27 16.77 -3.83
CA GLY A 62 6.29 17.70 -3.35
C GLY A 62 7.02 17.17 -2.11
N GLN A 63 6.28 16.67 -1.11
CA GLN A 63 6.87 16.09 0.09
C GLN A 63 7.64 14.80 -0.22
N LEU A 64 7.08 13.90 -1.04
CA LEU A 64 7.80 12.70 -1.49
C LEU A 64 9.09 13.06 -2.24
N SER A 65 9.05 14.10 -3.08
CA SER A 65 10.21 14.53 -3.87
C SER A 65 11.36 15.02 -3.00
N ILE A 66 11.07 15.67 -1.87
CA ILE A 66 12.09 16.11 -0.90
C ILE A 66 12.76 14.90 -0.26
N LEU A 67 11.96 13.96 0.25
CA LEU A 67 12.43 12.72 0.88
C LEU A 67 13.27 11.88 -0.10
N TYR A 68 12.75 11.69 -1.31
CA TYR A 68 13.44 10.93 -2.34
C TYR A 68 14.72 11.60 -2.80
N LYS A 69 14.77 12.94 -2.91
CA LYS A 69 16.00 13.66 -3.25
C LYS A 69 17.09 13.46 -2.20
N GLN A 70 16.74 13.47 -0.91
CA GLN A 70 17.69 13.19 0.17
C GLN A 70 18.23 11.77 0.08
N HIS A 71 17.34 10.78 -0.12
CA HIS A 71 17.72 9.39 -0.34
C HIS A 71 18.59 9.20 -1.59
N ALA A 72 18.21 9.80 -2.72
CA ALA A 72 18.96 9.71 -3.98
C ALA A 72 20.40 10.22 -3.84
N LYS A 73 20.63 11.27 -3.03
CA LYS A 73 21.97 11.83 -2.79
C LYS A 73 22.88 10.86 -2.01
N SER A 74 22.31 10.06 -1.11
CA SER A 74 23.08 9.04 -0.38
C SER A 74 23.23 7.74 -1.19
N HIS A 75 22.20 7.38 -1.94
CA HIS A 75 22.12 6.13 -2.71
C HIS A 75 22.97 6.13 -3.99
N TYR A 76 22.84 7.16 -4.83
CA TYR A 76 23.56 7.23 -6.10
C TYR A 76 24.98 7.72 -5.90
N ARG A 77 25.85 6.81 -5.43
CA ARG A 77 27.26 7.06 -5.16
C ARG A 77 28.16 5.96 -5.71
N LYS A 78 29.34 6.36 -6.20
CA LYS A 78 30.43 5.48 -6.58
C LYS A 78 31.74 6.10 -6.10
N ASN A 79 32.55 5.34 -5.37
CA ASN A 79 33.80 5.80 -4.77
C ASN A 79 33.64 7.09 -3.94
N GLY A 80 32.57 7.14 -3.13
CA GLY A 80 32.26 8.28 -2.26
C GLY A 80 31.69 9.52 -2.97
N LYS A 81 31.73 9.58 -4.31
CA LYS A 81 31.20 10.69 -5.10
C LYS A 81 29.80 10.37 -5.60
N VAL A 82 28.94 11.39 -5.64
CA VAL A 82 27.61 11.28 -6.26
C VAL A 82 27.76 11.02 -7.75
N THR A 83 26.93 10.14 -8.28
CA THR A 83 26.95 9.80 -9.70
C THR A 83 26.01 10.71 -10.51
N THR A 84 26.07 10.59 -11.84
CA THR A 84 25.26 11.39 -12.77
C THR A 84 23.75 11.12 -12.59
N GLU A 85 23.39 9.91 -12.15
CA GLU A 85 22.02 9.49 -11.84
C GLU A 85 21.35 10.40 -10.80
N TYR A 86 22.08 10.86 -9.77
CA TYR A 86 21.54 11.83 -8.83
C TYR A 86 21.15 13.15 -9.53
N GLY A 87 21.95 13.58 -10.50
CA GLY A 87 21.67 14.75 -11.34
C GLY A 87 20.41 14.52 -12.18
N LEU A 88 20.30 13.38 -12.87
CA LEU A 88 19.13 13.02 -13.67
C LEU A 88 17.84 12.97 -12.83
N VAL A 89 17.91 12.40 -11.63
CA VAL A 89 16.80 12.41 -10.67
C VAL A 89 16.42 13.84 -10.30
N CYS A 90 17.39 14.71 -10.00
CA CYS A 90 17.10 16.12 -9.69
C CYS A 90 16.41 16.85 -10.85
N TYR A 91 16.82 16.59 -12.09
CA TYR A 91 16.17 17.14 -13.29
C TYR A 91 14.73 16.64 -13.43
N ALA A 92 14.50 15.33 -13.30
CA ALA A 92 13.16 14.75 -13.37
C ALA A 92 12.24 15.31 -12.26
N LEU A 93 12.72 15.36 -11.02
CA LEU A 93 11.97 15.91 -9.89
C LEU A 93 11.63 17.39 -10.07
N LYS A 94 12.51 18.18 -10.69
CA LYS A 94 12.23 19.60 -10.98
C LYS A 94 11.01 19.73 -11.89
N TRP A 95 10.97 18.97 -12.98
CA TRP A 95 9.85 18.98 -13.92
C TRP A 95 8.57 18.44 -13.28
N MET A 96 8.65 17.32 -12.57
CA MET A 96 7.49 16.73 -11.90
C MET A 96 6.92 17.67 -10.82
N ASN A 97 7.75 18.42 -10.09
CA ASN A 97 7.27 19.44 -9.16
C ASN A 97 6.59 20.63 -9.86
N LYS A 98 6.90 20.92 -11.11
CA LYS A 98 6.20 21.97 -11.87
C LYS A 98 4.74 21.60 -12.12
N VAL A 99 4.46 20.32 -12.38
CA VAL A 99 3.14 19.84 -12.80
C VAL A 99 2.32 19.22 -11.66
N ALA A 100 2.97 18.52 -10.72
CA ALA A 100 2.29 17.65 -9.76
C ALA A 100 2.62 17.92 -8.29
N ARG A 101 3.36 18.99 -7.96
CA ARG A 101 3.85 19.24 -6.58
C ARG A 101 2.76 19.18 -5.50
N LYS A 102 1.56 19.67 -5.77
CA LYS A 102 0.43 19.70 -4.82
C LYS A 102 -0.51 18.48 -4.93
N VAL A 103 -0.26 17.57 -5.87
CA VAL A 103 -1.09 16.37 -6.06
C VAL A 103 -0.83 15.41 -4.91
N GLN A 104 -1.91 15.00 -4.23
CA GLN A 104 -1.85 14.00 -3.17
C GLN A 104 -1.60 12.61 -3.76
N LEU A 105 -0.75 11.79 -3.14
CA LEU A 105 -0.65 10.38 -3.51
C LEU A 105 -1.79 9.59 -2.85
N PRO A 106 -2.44 8.63 -3.56
CA PRO A 106 -2.04 7.99 -4.83
C PRO A 106 -2.67 8.61 -6.08
N SER A 107 -3.24 9.83 -6.01
CA SER A 107 -4.05 10.41 -7.10
C SER A 107 -3.27 10.85 -8.35
N ILE A 108 -1.94 10.66 -8.39
CA ILE A 108 -1.16 10.87 -9.62
C ILE A 108 -1.64 9.92 -10.72
N SER A 109 -1.92 10.47 -11.89
CA SER A 109 -2.41 9.74 -13.07
C SER A 109 -1.80 10.37 -14.32
N PRO A 110 -1.86 9.69 -15.49
CA PRO A 110 -1.31 10.25 -16.73
C PRO A 110 -1.84 11.65 -17.08
N ARG A 111 -3.05 12.02 -16.66
CA ARG A 111 -3.62 13.37 -16.85
C ARG A 111 -2.80 14.48 -16.17
N HIS A 112 -2.14 14.17 -15.07
CA HIS A 112 -1.24 15.11 -14.39
C HIS A 112 0.12 15.23 -15.12
N LEU A 113 0.36 14.38 -16.12
CA LEU A 113 1.59 14.30 -16.91
C LEU A 113 1.39 14.78 -18.35
N THR A 114 0.22 15.24 -18.78
CA THR A 114 -0.03 15.60 -20.19
C THR A 114 0.46 17.01 -20.59
N ALA A 115 1.18 17.73 -19.72
CA ALA A 115 1.70 19.06 -20.03
C ALA A 115 3.02 19.04 -20.83
N PHE A 116 3.21 18.05 -21.69
CA PHE A 116 4.37 17.88 -22.57
C PHE A 116 4.07 18.40 -23.97
#